data_AF-A0A933MYF7-F1
#
_entry.id   AF-A0A933MYF7-F1
#
_cell.length_a   1.000
_cell.length_b   1.000
_cell.length_c   1.000
_cell.angle_alpha   90.00
_cell.angle_beta   90.00
_cell.angle_gamma   90.00
#
_symmetry.space_group_name_H-M   'P 1'
#
loop_
_entity.id
_entity.type
_entity.pdbx_description
1 polymer ?
#
loop_
_entity_poly.entity_id
_entity_poly.type
_entity_poly.pdbx_seq_one_letter_code
_entity_poly.pdbx_strand_id
1 'polypeptide(L)' 'MNSNRSAATATRRRVWDSARCVGCWMCVMVCPFDAIQRDLEIQVARKCDLCPDREIPACVTVCPTEALMLAER' A
#
# COMPACT_ATOMS: atom_id res chain seq x y z
N MET A 1 15.25 -17.96 6.24
CA MET A 1 16.20 -16.83 6.12
C MET A 1 16.34 -16.44 4.65
N ASN A 2 15.70 -15.33 4.24
CA ASN A 2 16.16 -14.41 3.19
C ASN A 2 15.06 -13.34 3.06
N SER A 3 15.19 -12.16 3.68
CA SER A 3 16.10 -11.07 3.32
C SER A 3 15.88 -10.50 1.92
N ASN A 4 14.64 -10.37 1.45
CA ASN A 4 14.32 -9.38 0.42
C ASN A 4 14.10 -8.01 1.07
N ARG A 5 15.21 -7.43 1.55
CA ARG A 5 15.38 -5.99 1.72
C ARG A 5 15.91 -5.45 0.39
N SER A 6 15.04 -4.96 -0.48
CA SER A 6 15.38 -4.20 -1.69
C SER A 6 14.08 -3.57 -2.16
N ALA A 7 13.89 -2.27 -2.33
CA ALA A 7 14.74 -1.11 -2.18
C ALA A 7 13.79 0.04 -1.78
N ALA A 8 14.01 0.65 -0.61
CA ALA A 8 13.15 1.72 -0.12
C ALA A 8 13.80 3.06 -0.44
N THR A 9 13.55 3.56 -1.66
CA THR A 9 13.80 4.96 -2.00
C THR A 9 12.84 5.82 -1.17
N ALA A 10 13.37 6.42 -0.10
CA ALA A 10 12.94 7.61 0.66
C ALA A 10 11.43 7.88 0.98
N THR A 11 10.50 6.97 0.72
CA THR A 11 9.07 7.23 0.94
C THR A 11 8.59 6.63 2.26
N ARG A 12 7.92 7.42 3.11
CA ARG A 12 7.35 7.00 4.41
C ARG A 12 6.09 6.13 4.27
N ARG A 13 6.14 5.14 3.39
CA ARG A 13 5.10 4.14 3.14
C ARG A 13 5.05 3.15 4.31
N ARG A 14 3.87 2.97 4.89
CA ARG A 14 3.66 1.88 5.86
C ARG A 14 3.57 0.55 5.12
N VAL A 15 4.54 -0.32 5.31
CA VAL A 15 4.60 -1.64 4.65
C VAL A 15 3.55 -2.58 5.24
N TRP A 16 2.91 -3.36 4.37
CA TRP A 16 1.97 -4.41 4.72
C TRP A 16 2.40 -5.70 4.03
N ASP A 17 2.27 -6.83 4.73
CA ASP A 17 2.66 -8.15 4.27
C ASP A 17 1.44 -9.08 4.30
N SER A 18 1.03 -9.54 3.12
CA SER A 18 -0.13 -10.43 2.96
C SER A 18 0.09 -11.79 3.58
N ALA A 19 1.31 -12.34 3.54
CA ALA A 19 1.62 -13.67 4.05
C ALA A 19 1.54 -13.74 5.59
N ARG A 20 1.67 -12.59 6.26
CA ARG A 20 1.56 -12.46 7.73
C ARG A 20 0.20 -11.98 8.18
N CYS A 21 -0.69 -11.61 7.25
CA CYS A 21 -2.02 -11.14 7.58
C CYS A 21 -2.90 -12.33 8.00
N VAL A 22 -3.51 -12.25 9.19
CA VAL A 22 -4.40 -13.30 9.73
C VAL A 22 -5.89 -12.94 9.64
N GLY A 23 -6.24 -11.86 8.94
CA GLY A 23 -7.64 -11.44 8.82
C GLY A 23 -8.28 -10.97 10.15
N CYS A 24 -7.52 -10.37 11.07
CA CYS A 24 -8.06 -9.90 12.35
C CYS A 24 -8.89 -8.60 12.26
N TRP A 25 -8.84 -7.90 11.12
CA TRP A 25 -9.57 -6.66 10.82
C TRP A 25 -9.31 -5.45 11.73
N MET A 26 -8.41 -5.56 12.72
CA MET A 26 -8.06 -4.46 13.62
C MET A 26 -7.53 -3.23 12.88
N CYS A 27 -6.75 -3.44 11.82
CA CYS A 27 -6.21 -2.35 11.01
C CYS A 27 -7.32 -1.56 10.29
N VAL A 28 -8.38 -2.23 9.84
CA VAL A 28 -9.53 -1.60 9.19
C VAL A 28 -10.28 -0.74 10.21
N MET A 29 -10.57 -1.29 11.39
CA MET A 29 -11.32 -0.59 12.43
C MET A 29 -10.60 0.64 12.99
N VAL A 30 -9.27 0.61 13.08
CA VAL A 30 -8.49 1.71 13.69
C VAL A 30 -8.12 2.80 12.67
N CYS A 31 -8.27 2.56 11.37
CA CYS A 31 -7.88 3.53 10.36
C CYS A 31 -8.91 4.68 10.29
N PRO A 32 -8.55 5.92 10.62
CA PRO A 32 -9.49 7.04 10.61
C PRO A 32 -9.90 7.48 9.20
N PHE A 33 -9.18 7.02 8.17
CA PHE A 33 -9.37 7.39 6.77
C PHE A 33 -10.02 6.31 5.93
N ASP A 34 -10.39 5.18 6.54
CA ASP A 34 -10.98 4.02 5.85
C ASP A 34 -10.15 3.55 4.63
N ALA A 35 -8.82 3.70 4.71
CA ALA A 35 -7.90 3.44 3.60
C ALA A 35 -7.56 1.95 3.41
N ILE A 36 -8.17 1.06 4.21
CA ILE A 36 -7.87 -0.37 4.25
C ILE A 36 -9.16 -1.15 3.98
N GLN A 37 -9.13 -1.98 2.94
CA GLN A 37 -10.26 -2.77 2.48
C GLN A 37 -10.09 -4.24 2.88
N ARG A 38 -11.21 -4.93 3.08
CA ARG A 38 -11.22 -6.37 3.38
C ARG A 38 -11.37 -7.14 2.07
N ASP A 39 -10.42 -7.99 1.75
CA ASP A 39 -10.66 -9.04 0.77
C ASP A 39 -11.28 -10.24 1.49
N LEU A 40 -12.50 -10.60 1.10
CA LEU A 40 -13.25 -11.70 1.69
C LEU A 40 -12.99 -13.05 0.99
N GLU A 41 -12.44 -13.05 -0.21
CA GLU A 41 -12.08 -14.27 -0.94
C GLU A 41 -10.84 -14.94 -0.34
N ILE A 42 -9.81 -14.15 -0.06
CA ILE A 42 -8.53 -14.59 0.51
C ILE A 42 -8.35 -14.21 1.99
N GLN A 43 -9.35 -13.58 2.61
CA GLN A 43 -9.39 -13.25 4.05
C GLN A 43 -8.20 -12.39 4.53
N VAL A 44 -7.76 -11.42 3.71
CA VAL A 44 -6.69 -10.49 4.06
C VAL A 44 -7.13 -9.03 3.94
N ALA A 45 -6.50 -8.17 4.74
CA ALA A 45 -6.74 -6.72 4.66
C ALA A 45 -5.82 -6.08 3.62
N ARG A 46 -6.37 -5.55 2.53
CA ARG A 46 -5.60 -4.86 1.50
C ARG A 46 -5.61 -3.34 1.71
N LYS A 47 -4.51 -2.68 1.35
CA LYS A 47 -4.44 -1.22 1.31
C LYS A 47 -3.61 -0.77 0.12
N CYS A 48 -3.70 0.52 -0.22
CA CYS A 48 -2.77 1.12 -1.16
C CYS A 48 -1.35 0.87 -0.67
N ASP A 49 -0.58 0.29 -1.56
CA ASP A 49 0.76 -0.09 -1.27
C ASP A 49 1.66 1.09 -1.70
N LEU A 50 1.38 1.79 -2.80
CA LEU A 50 2.20 2.84 -3.43
C LEU A 50 3.17 2.26 -4.48
N CYS A 51 2.76 1.20 -5.17
CA CYS A 51 3.39 0.65 -6.37
C CYS A 51 4.92 0.46 -6.23
N PRO A 52 5.39 -0.50 -5.40
CA PRO A 52 6.81 -0.66 -5.08
C PRO A 52 7.66 -1.03 -6.30
N ASP A 53 7.04 -1.63 -7.32
CA ASP A 53 7.69 -2.05 -8.55
C ASP A 53 7.77 -0.92 -9.60
N ARG A 54 7.39 0.32 -9.25
CA ARG A 54 7.38 1.47 -10.15
C ARG A 54 8.01 2.68 -9.50
N GLU A 55 8.71 3.47 -10.30
CA GLU A 55 9.26 4.76 -9.88
C GLU A 55 8.15 5.80 -9.64
N ILE A 56 7.13 5.80 -10.51
CA ILE A 56 5.94 6.66 -10.38
C ILE A 56 4.70 5.76 -10.19
N PRO A 57 3.84 6.02 -9.19
CA PRO A 57 2.62 5.24 -8.97
C PRO A 57 1.71 5.23 -10.20
N ALA A 58 1.07 4.08 -10.44
CA ALA A 58 0.19 3.88 -11.59
C ALA A 58 -0.92 4.94 -11.70
N CYS A 59 -1.49 5.33 -10.56
CA CYS A 59 -2.55 6.34 -10.49
C CYS A 59 -2.08 7.74 -10.90
N VAL A 60 -0.82 8.09 -10.64
CA VAL A 60 -0.22 9.36 -11.04
C VAL A 60 0.01 9.37 -12.56
N THR A 61 0.61 8.30 -13.10
CA THR A 61 0.91 8.20 -14.54
C THR A 61 -0.33 8.19 -15.43
N VAL A 62 -1.44 7.59 -14.98
CA VAL A 62 -2.66 7.46 -15.79
C VAL A 62 -3.56 8.70 -15.73
N CYS A 63 -3.30 9.65 -14.82
CA CYS A 63 -4.18 10.80 -14.62
C CYS A 63 -4.08 11.77 -15.81
N PRO A 64 -5.13 11.90 -16.65
CA PRO A 64 -5.04 12.70 -17.88
C PRO A 64 -5.04 14.21 -17.61
N THR A 65 -5.53 14.64 -16.45
CA THR A 65 -5.63 16.05 -16.05
C THR A 65 -4.48 16.48 -15.15
N GLU A 66 -3.50 15.61 -14.90
CA GLU A 66 -2.35 15.90 -14.02
C GLU A 66 -2.75 16.35 -12.61
N ALA A 67 -3.90 15.88 -12.11
CA ALA A 67 -4.42 16.25 -10.79
C ALA A 67 -3.67 15.58 -9.63
N LEU A 68 -2.84 14.58 -9.92
CA LEU A 68 -2.09 13.81 -8.94
C LEU A 68 -0.59 14.01 -9.18
N MET A 69 0.15 14.25 -8.10
CA MET A 69 1.61 14.33 -8.09
C MET A 69 2.16 13.52 -6.92
N LEU A 70 3.29 12.84 -7.13
CA LEU A 70 4.04 12.21 -6.05
C LEU A 70 4.86 13.28 -5.32
N ALA A 71 4.65 13.42 -4.02
CA ALA A 71 5.39 14.36 -3.18
C ALA A 71 6.20 13.63 -2.11
N GLU A 72 7.42 14.09 -1.87
CA GLU A 72 8.33 13.55 -0.86
C GLU A 72 8.08 14.25 0.48
N ARG A 73 7.64 13.50 1.50
CA ARG A 73 7.39 14.02 2.86
C ARG A 73 7.66 12.98 3.94
#